data_AF-A0A9P6S934-F1
#
_entry.id   AF-A0A9P6S934-F1
#
_cell.length_a   1.000
_cell.length_b   1.000
_cell.length_c   1.000
_cell.angle_alpha   90.00
_cell.angle_beta   90.00
_cell.angle_gamma   90.00
#
_symmetry.space_group_name_H-M   'P 1'
#
loop_
_entity.id
_entity.type
_entity.pdbx_description
1 polymer ?
#
loop_
_entity_poly.entity_id
_entity_poly.type
_entity_poly.pdbx_seq_one_letter_code
_entity_poly.pdbx_strand_id
1 'polypeptide(L)'
;MFQQHSLFKFHNTCTQLRELKLSRYVDLGWAAKLIGANPNLTVLSWGYPNVREAKKYHQPLSQDLEGYRDLKYMFGLRKLRVLRLEGWELNTLHMCHILDNNAETLQELDLNYDCRLMDEQTMSASNDGLAKSALAKMDRQEVADAAEWIPAGRPFLLPRLTTLRLRLMEVSTQHHLIYNLVRGIPSLETIEIHPTPKWTSMELTLALRQHCSRLNSVQNPCPNWNERLELTVNWIDVCAPRNLVHLNMVISEFEVTITTALLNHVDQLESLGLTVCSDLPETFENLFKVLAGCKRLKQFTWNGYNQRCDVEYAPAMLQSLGSCSQVLERLSLRGFGSMGEDGVVVQEEERTDNNNDVVVPLCWVHLDIPMHPCAILSCRRLKELTLQWIQDKPKMKYLLIDMEYFERDSFCR
;
A
#
# COMPACT_ATOMS: atom_id res chain seq x y z
N MET A 1 -20.19 4.52 -23.98
CA MET A 1 -19.41 4.53 -25.23
C MET A 1 -18.80 5.93 -25.39
N PHE A 2 -17.69 6.23 -24.72
CA PHE A 2 -16.99 7.52 -24.85
C PHE A 2 -16.02 7.43 -26.04
N GLN A 3 -16.54 7.53 -27.26
CA GLN A 3 -15.68 7.72 -28.43
C GLN A 3 -15.25 9.19 -28.49
N GLN A 4 -14.24 9.57 -27.70
CA GLN A 4 -13.58 10.87 -27.83
C GLN A 4 -12.66 10.88 -29.07
N HIS A 5 -13.26 10.87 -30.26
CA HIS A 5 -12.55 11.03 -31.53
C HIS A 5 -11.86 12.41 -31.69
N SER A 6 -12.04 13.34 -30.74
CA SER A 6 -11.48 14.70 -30.77
C SER A 6 -10.14 14.90 -30.05
N LEU A 7 -9.63 13.91 -29.29
CA LEU A 7 -8.28 14.00 -28.69
C LEU A 7 -7.13 13.77 -29.70
N PHE A 8 -7.45 13.39 -30.94
CA PHE A 8 -6.49 12.98 -31.98
C PHE A 8 -5.53 14.08 -32.48
N LYS A 9 -5.78 15.36 -32.16
CA LYS A 9 -4.84 16.45 -32.51
C LYS A 9 -3.62 16.56 -31.60
N PHE A 10 -3.58 15.85 -30.47
CA PHE A 10 -2.45 15.92 -29.52
C PHE A 10 -1.20 15.13 -29.94
N HIS A 11 -1.32 14.16 -30.85
CA HIS A 11 -0.26 13.16 -31.08
C HIS A 11 1.05 13.71 -31.68
N ASN A 12 0.99 14.86 -32.36
CA ASN A 12 2.16 15.47 -33.02
C ASN A 12 2.72 16.69 -32.29
N THR A 13 2.08 17.16 -31.22
CA THR A 13 2.48 18.40 -30.53
C THR A 13 3.05 18.18 -29.14
N CYS A 14 2.76 17.04 -28.50
CA CYS A 14 3.23 16.75 -27.14
C CYS A 14 4.40 15.77 -27.16
N THR A 15 5.60 16.26 -27.46
CA THR A 15 6.87 15.49 -27.49
C THR A 15 7.82 15.80 -26.32
N GLN A 16 7.39 16.68 -25.41
CA GLN A 16 8.19 17.18 -24.28
C GLN A 16 7.59 16.81 -22.93
N LEU A 17 6.67 15.84 -22.88
CA LEU A 17 6.07 15.41 -21.62
C LEU A 17 7.14 14.81 -20.70
N ARG A 18 7.10 15.21 -19.43
CA ARG A 18 7.92 14.65 -18.34
C ARG A 18 7.13 13.74 -17.44
N GLU A 19 5.84 14.01 -17.30
CA GLU A 19 4.94 13.21 -16.49
C GLU A 19 3.75 12.77 -17.33
N LEU A 20 3.43 11.49 -17.24
CA LEU A 20 2.28 10.92 -17.90
C LEU A 20 1.52 10.03 -16.92
N LYS A 21 0.25 10.36 -16.69
CA LYS A 21 -0.67 9.60 -15.84
C LYS A 21 -1.86 9.16 -16.68
N LEU A 22 -2.00 7.86 -16.85
CA LEU A 22 -3.01 7.21 -17.68
C LEU A 22 -3.96 6.42 -16.80
N SER A 23 -5.26 6.64 -16.98
CA SER A 23 -6.30 5.88 -16.29
C SER A 23 -6.51 4.51 -16.95
N ARG A 24 -7.24 3.63 -16.25
CA ARG A 24 -7.55 2.26 -16.67
C ARG A 24 -8.31 2.15 -18.00
N TYR A 25 -8.95 3.22 -18.47
CA TYR A 25 -9.82 3.17 -19.66
C TYR A 25 -9.21 3.83 -20.89
N VAL A 26 -7.92 4.17 -20.83
CA VAL A 26 -7.21 4.74 -21.97
C VAL A 26 -6.94 3.64 -23.01
N ASP A 27 -7.23 3.94 -24.28
CA ASP A 27 -6.92 3.07 -25.40
C ASP A 27 -5.41 2.77 -25.46
N LEU A 28 -5.07 1.47 -25.55
CA LEU A 28 -3.67 1.01 -25.53
C LEU A 28 -2.87 1.54 -26.72
N GLY A 29 -3.46 1.58 -27.92
CA GLY A 29 -2.78 2.07 -29.11
C GLY A 29 -2.46 3.56 -29.00
N TRP A 30 -3.36 4.34 -28.40
CA TRP A 30 -3.14 5.74 -28.09
C TRP A 30 -2.06 5.93 -27.02
N ALA A 31 -2.15 5.19 -25.91
CA ALA A 31 -1.15 5.24 -24.84
C ALA A 31 0.26 4.90 -25.36
N ALA A 32 0.37 3.83 -26.16
CA ALA A 32 1.61 3.41 -26.79
C ALA A 32 2.24 4.51 -27.66
N LYS A 33 1.43 5.16 -28.52
CA LYS A 33 1.90 6.27 -29.36
C LYS A 33 2.38 7.45 -28.52
N LEU A 34 1.65 7.79 -27.45
CA LEU A 34 1.99 8.90 -26.59
C LEU A 34 3.28 8.64 -25.80
N ILE A 35 3.46 7.43 -25.27
CA ILE A 35 4.69 7.01 -24.60
C ILE A 35 5.86 7.05 -25.59
N GLY A 36 5.69 6.47 -26.79
CA GLY A 36 6.73 6.46 -27.83
C GLY A 36 7.12 7.86 -28.31
N ALA A 37 6.18 8.81 -28.35
CA ALA A 37 6.46 10.20 -28.70
C ALA A 37 7.22 10.98 -27.61
N ASN A 38 7.33 10.44 -26.39
CA ASN A 38 7.93 11.11 -25.24
C ASN A 38 9.01 10.23 -24.56
N PRO A 39 10.15 9.96 -25.23
CA PRO A 39 11.22 9.11 -24.66
C PRO A 39 11.90 9.70 -23.41
N ASN A 40 11.62 10.97 -23.12
CA ASN A 40 12.21 11.76 -22.04
C ASN A 40 11.32 11.82 -20.77
N LEU A 41 10.30 10.97 -20.67
CA LEU A 41 9.45 10.84 -19.50
C LEU A 41 10.26 10.51 -18.25
N THR A 42 9.92 11.17 -17.15
CA THR A 42 10.47 10.94 -15.81
C THR A 42 9.46 10.29 -14.87
N VAL A 43 8.17 10.45 -15.12
CA VAL A 43 7.09 9.83 -14.34
C VAL A 43 6.12 9.18 -15.30
N LEU A 44 5.89 7.88 -15.11
CA LEU A 44 4.84 7.14 -15.78
C LEU A 44 3.96 6.44 -14.73
N SER A 45 2.68 6.76 -14.73
CA SER A 45 1.67 6.05 -13.97
C SER A 45 0.60 5.56 -14.93
N TRP A 46 0.36 4.26 -14.95
CA TRP A 46 -0.58 3.66 -15.89
C TRP A 46 -1.39 2.55 -15.26
N GLY A 47 -2.69 2.80 -15.06
CA GLY A 47 -3.63 1.76 -14.71
C GLY A 47 -4.15 1.04 -15.95
N TYR A 48 -4.37 -0.26 -15.82
CA TYR A 48 -5.03 -1.10 -16.81
C TYR A 48 -6.23 -1.78 -16.15
N PRO A 49 -7.36 -1.98 -16.86
CA PRO A 49 -8.52 -2.60 -16.25
C PRO A 49 -8.23 -4.09 -16.04
N ASN A 50 -8.43 -4.58 -14.82
CA ASN A 50 -8.36 -6.01 -14.53
C ASN A 50 -9.37 -6.76 -15.41
N VAL A 51 -9.03 -7.98 -15.85
CA VAL A 51 -9.92 -8.96 -16.50
C VAL A 51 -11.33 -8.97 -15.89
N ARG A 52 -11.45 -8.94 -14.55
CA ARG A 52 -12.74 -8.94 -13.84
C ARG A 52 -13.57 -7.70 -14.13
N GLU A 53 -12.94 -6.53 -14.11
CA GLU A 53 -13.60 -5.26 -14.44
C GLU A 53 -13.98 -5.21 -15.92
N ALA A 54 -13.08 -5.63 -16.81
CA ALA A 54 -13.32 -5.69 -18.24
C ALA A 54 -14.53 -6.58 -18.59
N LYS A 55 -14.68 -7.72 -17.89
CA LYS A 55 -15.87 -8.60 -18.01
C LYS A 55 -17.16 -7.94 -17.51
N LYS A 56 -17.11 -7.17 -16.42
CA LYS A 56 -18.28 -6.51 -15.81
C LYS A 56 -18.86 -5.39 -16.67
N TYR A 57 -18.02 -4.65 -17.38
CA TYR A 57 -18.45 -3.49 -18.16
C TYR A 57 -18.93 -3.80 -19.58
N HIS A 58 -19.11 -5.09 -19.93
CA HIS A 58 -19.56 -5.54 -21.26
C HIS A 58 -18.83 -4.86 -22.42
N GLN A 59 -17.59 -4.42 -22.20
CA GLN A 59 -16.75 -4.12 -23.34
C GLN A 59 -16.52 -5.49 -23.99
N PRO A 60 -16.86 -5.67 -25.29
CA PRO A 60 -16.39 -6.83 -25.99
C PRO A 60 -14.88 -6.78 -25.85
N LEU A 61 -14.33 -7.61 -24.96
CA LEU A 61 -12.96 -8.03 -25.00
C LEU A 61 -12.87 -8.73 -26.35
N SER A 62 -12.63 -7.95 -27.41
CA SER A 62 -12.24 -8.51 -28.70
C SER A 62 -11.14 -9.50 -28.35
N GLN A 63 -11.23 -10.75 -28.83
CA GLN A 63 -10.22 -11.78 -28.59
C GLN A 63 -8.79 -11.27 -28.84
N ASP A 64 -8.66 -10.24 -29.69
CA ASP A 64 -7.46 -9.44 -29.89
C ASP A 64 -6.84 -8.86 -28.60
N LEU A 65 -7.60 -8.39 -27.60
CA LEU A 65 -7.10 -7.74 -26.37
C LEU A 65 -6.27 -8.66 -25.46
N GLU A 66 -6.35 -9.98 -25.62
CA GLU A 66 -5.45 -10.93 -24.93
C GLU A 66 -3.99 -10.78 -25.38
N GLY A 67 -3.75 -10.22 -26.58
CA GLY A 67 -2.40 -9.97 -27.11
C GLY A 67 -1.79 -8.61 -26.76
N TYR A 68 -2.51 -7.68 -26.10
CA TYR A 68 -2.08 -6.27 -25.97
C TYR A 68 -1.54 -5.85 -24.60
N ARG A 69 -1.38 -6.77 -23.64
CA ARG A 69 -0.74 -6.47 -22.34
C ARG A 69 0.79 -6.47 -22.43
N ASP A 70 1.31 -5.79 -23.44
CA ASP A 70 2.72 -5.81 -23.75
C ASP A 70 3.38 -4.49 -23.33
N LEU A 71 4.27 -4.58 -22.34
CA LEU A 71 5.04 -3.46 -21.84
C LEU A 71 6.08 -2.92 -22.84
N LYS A 72 6.25 -3.54 -24.02
CA LYS A 72 7.22 -3.12 -25.05
C LYS A 72 7.20 -1.64 -25.40
N TYR A 73 6.05 -0.98 -25.26
CA TYR A 73 5.93 0.45 -25.54
C TYR A 73 6.79 1.31 -24.62
N MET A 74 7.20 0.78 -23.47
CA MET A 74 8.07 1.44 -22.50
C MET A 74 9.57 1.20 -22.72
N PHE A 75 9.98 0.34 -23.68
CA PHE A 75 11.40 0.02 -23.90
C PHE A 75 12.23 1.23 -24.32
N GLY A 76 11.61 2.21 -25.00
CA GLY A 76 12.29 3.46 -25.37
C GLY A 76 12.54 4.42 -24.19
N LEU A 77 12.00 4.14 -23.00
CA LEU A 77 12.11 5.03 -21.84
C LEU A 77 13.40 4.74 -21.08
N ARG A 78 14.24 5.77 -20.92
CA ARG A 78 15.56 5.66 -20.26
C ARG A 78 15.82 6.69 -19.16
N LYS A 79 14.79 7.45 -18.77
CA LYS A 79 14.87 8.56 -17.81
C LYS A 79 13.80 8.50 -16.73
N LEU A 80 13.12 7.38 -16.60
CA LEU A 80 12.08 7.21 -15.58
C LEU A 80 12.71 7.29 -14.20
N ARG A 81 12.13 8.16 -13.38
CA ARG A 81 12.34 8.23 -11.93
C ARG A 81 11.23 7.52 -11.18
N VAL A 82 10.01 7.52 -11.72
CA VAL A 82 8.85 6.90 -11.10
C VAL A 82 8.11 6.06 -12.13
N LEU A 83 7.94 4.77 -11.84
CA LEU A 83 7.11 3.86 -12.61
C LEU A 83 6.02 3.28 -11.71
N ARG A 84 4.76 3.59 -12.02
CA ARG A 84 3.59 3.05 -11.32
C ARG A 84 2.69 2.31 -12.29
N LEU A 85 2.48 1.02 -12.06
CA LEU A 85 1.64 0.16 -12.88
C LEU A 85 0.53 -0.43 -12.00
N GLU A 86 -0.70 -0.42 -12.50
CA GLU A 86 -1.85 -0.99 -11.81
C GLU A 86 -2.63 -1.90 -12.76
N GLY A 87 -3.00 -3.11 -12.34
CA GLY A 87 -3.82 -4.04 -13.11
C GLY A 87 -3.14 -4.71 -14.31
N TRP A 88 -1.81 -4.67 -14.38
CA TRP A 88 -1.03 -5.20 -15.52
C TRP A 88 -0.66 -6.68 -15.36
N GLU A 89 -0.74 -7.43 -16.45
CA GLU A 89 -0.01 -8.70 -16.56
C GLU A 89 1.37 -8.40 -17.14
N LEU A 90 2.39 -8.49 -16.29
CA LEU A 90 3.74 -8.09 -16.57
C LEU A 90 4.54 -9.33 -16.98
N ASN A 91 5.00 -9.36 -18.23
CA ASN A 91 6.01 -10.32 -18.64
C ASN A 91 7.33 -9.99 -17.92
N THR A 92 7.92 -10.99 -17.26
CA THR A 92 9.14 -10.84 -16.47
C THR A 92 10.33 -10.27 -17.27
N LEU A 93 10.55 -10.73 -18.51
CA LEU A 93 11.62 -10.21 -19.38
C LEU A 93 11.42 -8.74 -19.70
N HIS A 94 10.20 -8.37 -20.06
CA HIS A 94 9.89 -6.98 -20.41
C HIS A 94 10.09 -6.08 -19.19
N MET A 95 9.71 -6.55 -18.00
CA MET A 95 9.93 -5.83 -16.76
C MET A 95 11.43 -5.63 -16.48
N CYS A 96 12.23 -6.70 -16.57
CA CYS A 96 13.68 -6.62 -16.39
C CYS A 96 14.32 -5.61 -17.37
N HIS A 97 13.94 -5.65 -18.64
CA HIS A 97 14.45 -4.73 -19.66
C HIS A 97 14.08 -3.27 -19.37
N ILE A 98 12.84 -3.00 -18.96
CA ILE A 98 12.40 -1.65 -18.59
C ILE A 98 13.16 -1.15 -17.38
N LEU A 99 13.35 -2.00 -16.38
CA LEU A 99 14.10 -1.63 -15.20
C LEU A 99 15.57 -1.33 -15.55
N ASP A 100 16.21 -2.15 -16.39
CA ASP A 100 17.60 -1.95 -16.84
C ASP A 100 17.82 -0.65 -17.58
N ASN A 101 16.94 -0.35 -18.54
CA ASN A 101 16.97 0.92 -19.24
C ASN A 101 16.86 2.16 -18.32
N ASN A 102 16.32 1.98 -17.11
CA ASN A 102 16.10 3.06 -16.14
C ASN A 102 16.91 2.87 -14.85
N ALA A 103 17.91 1.98 -14.82
CA ALA A 103 18.64 1.61 -13.61
C ALA A 103 19.25 2.82 -12.87
N GLU A 104 19.82 3.75 -13.64
CA GLU A 104 20.50 4.94 -13.13
C GLU A 104 19.56 6.09 -12.76
N THR A 105 18.26 5.98 -13.07
CA THR A 105 17.30 7.07 -12.86
C THR A 105 16.13 6.69 -11.95
N LEU A 106 15.74 5.42 -11.91
CA LEU A 106 14.55 4.96 -11.21
C LEU A 106 14.72 5.11 -9.69
N GLN A 107 13.75 5.79 -9.07
CA GLN A 107 13.69 6.09 -7.63
C GLN A 107 12.49 5.41 -6.97
N GLU A 108 11.39 5.26 -7.70
CA GLU A 108 10.16 4.62 -7.22
C GLU A 108 9.62 3.62 -8.24
N LEU A 109 9.33 2.41 -7.75
CA LEU A 109 8.64 1.36 -8.46
C LEU A 109 7.41 0.96 -7.66
N ASP A 110 6.23 1.10 -8.26
CA ASP A 110 4.95 0.73 -7.66
C ASP A 110 4.19 -0.20 -8.60
N LEU A 111 4.11 -1.47 -8.20
CA LEU A 111 3.30 -2.49 -8.87
C LEU A 111 2.07 -2.74 -8.01
N ASN A 112 0.96 -2.10 -8.40
CA ASN A 112 -0.26 -2.01 -7.61
C ASN A 112 -1.38 -2.93 -8.14
N TYR A 113 -2.38 -3.19 -7.29
CA TYR A 113 -3.68 -3.83 -7.50
C TYR A 113 -3.79 -4.66 -8.78
N ASP A 114 -3.92 -5.97 -8.63
CA ASP A 114 -4.11 -6.92 -9.73
C ASP A 114 -2.95 -7.01 -10.73
N CYS A 115 -1.79 -6.40 -10.44
CA CYS A 115 -0.58 -6.72 -11.20
C CYS A 115 -0.21 -8.21 -11.00
N ARG A 116 0.12 -8.88 -12.10
CA ARG A 116 0.49 -10.30 -12.15
C ARG A 116 1.82 -10.44 -12.88
N LEU A 117 2.79 -11.11 -12.28
CA LEU A 117 4.06 -11.43 -12.93
C LEU A 117 3.93 -12.76 -13.67
N MET A 118 4.02 -12.71 -14.99
CA MET A 118 3.84 -13.85 -15.90
C MET A 118 5.19 -14.34 -16.40
N ASP A 119 5.39 -15.66 -16.39
CA ASP A 119 6.53 -16.33 -17.01
C ASP A 119 6.25 -16.62 -18.50
N GLU A 120 7.32 -16.72 -19.30
CA GLU A 120 7.26 -17.11 -20.72
C GLU A 120 6.53 -18.44 -20.91
N GLN A 121 6.79 -19.43 -20.05
CA GLN A 121 6.13 -20.74 -20.15
C GLN A 121 4.62 -20.62 -19.94
N THR A 122 4.20 -19.74 -19.03
CA THR A 122 2.78 -19.51 -18.73
C THR A 122 2.09 -18.78 -19.89
N MET A 123 2.79 -17.83 -20.53
CA MET A 123 2.31 -17.12 -21.73
C MET A 123 2.23 -18.04 -22.96
N SER A 124 3.13 -19.02 -23.06
CA SER A 124 3.15 -19.99 -24.16
C SER A 124 2.04 -21.05 -24.06
N ALA A 125 1.59 -21.36 -22.84
CA ALA A 125 0.55 -22.36 -22.59
C ALA A 125 -0.89 -21.80 -22.72
N SER A 126 -1.07 -20.48 -22.55
CA SER A 126 -2.40 -19.86 -22.59
C SER A 126 -2.81 -19.35 -23.98
N ASN A 127 -1.96 -19.40 -25.00
CA ASN A 127 -2.33 -18.98 -26.35
C ASN A 127 -1.54 -19.68 -27.47
N ASP A 128 -2.29 -20.35 -28.35
CA ASP A 128 -1.91 -20.90 -29.65
C ASP A 128 -1.50 -19.80 -30.68
N GLY A 129 -0.97 -18.66 -30.22
CA GLY A 129 -0.85 -17.47 -31.08
C GLY A 129 -0.09 -16.26 -30.53
N LEU A 130 0.51 -16.29 -29.33
CA LEU A 130 1.51 -15.28 -28.95
C LEU A 130 2.85 -15.64 -29.59
N ALA A 131 2.86 -15.49 -30.91
CA ALA A 131 3.94 -15.84 -31.79
C ALA A 131 5.23 -15.13 -31.40
N LYS A 132 6.35 -15.78 -31.75
CA LYS A 132 7.70 -15.22 -32.02
C LYS A 132 7.72 -13.78 -32.59
N SER A 133 6.61 -13.27 -33.12
CA SER A 133 6.34 -11.89 -33.53
C SER A 133 6.44 -10.81 -32.43
N ALA A 134 6.14 -11.10 -31.15
CA ALA A 134 6.30 -10.11 -30.07
C ALA A 134 7.79 -9.88 -29.76
N LEU A 135 8.57 -10.97 -29.77
CA LEU A 135 10.04 -10.97 -29.76
C LEU A 135 10.65 -10.51 -31.09
N ALA A 136 9.90 -10.45 -32.19
CA ALA A 136 10.42 -10.02 -33.50
C ALA A 136 10.54 -8.49 -33.66
N LYS A 137 10.04 -7.71 -32.68
CA LYS A 137 10.29 -6.26 -32.60
C LYS A 137 11.37 -5.90 -31.60
N MET A 138 11.72 -6.82 -30.70
CA MET A 138 13.02 -6.77 -30.06
C MET A 138 14.02 -7.24 -31.11
N ASP A 139 15.08 -6.50 -31.29
CA ASP A 139 16.17 -6.96 -32.13
C ASP A 139 16.67 -8.31 -31.57
N ARG A 140 17.14 -9.24 -32.42
CA ARG A 140 17.66 -10.55 -31.96
C ARG A 140 18.73 -10.40 -30.88
N GLN A 141 19.48 -9.30 -30.92
CA GLN A 141 20.42 -8.88 -29.89
C GLN A 141 19.71 -8.50 -28.59
N GLU A 142 18.64 -7.70 -28.61
CA GLU A 142 17.90 -7.33 -27.39
C GLU A 142 17.25 -8.55 -26.72
N VAL A 143 16.77 -9.53 -27.49
CA VAL A 143 16.26 -10.79 -26.96
C VAL A 143 17.39 -11.68 -26.46
N ALA A 144 18.51 -11.78 -27.18
CA ALA A 144 19.68 -12.54 -26.75
C ALA A 144 20.28 -11.95 -25.46
N ASP A 145 20.40 -10.62 -25.40
CA ASP A 145 20.80 -9.87 -24.23
C ASP A 145 19.81 -10.19 -23.11
N ALA A 146 18.50 -9.93 -23.25
CA ALA A 146 17.48 -10.22 -22.23
C ALA A 146 17.50 -11.69 -21.75
N ALA A 147 17.67 -12.62 -22.68
CA ALA A 147 17.82 -14.05 -22.41
C ALA A 147 19.19 -14.45 -21.89
N GLU A 148 20.18 -13.55 -21.84
CA GLU A 148 21.49 -13.70 -21.17
C GLU A 148 21.47 -13.01 -19.79
N TRP A 149 20.63 -11.98 -19.60
CA TRP A 149 20.38 -11.33 -18.31
C TRP A 149 19.53 -12.19 -17.36
N ILE A 150 18.60 -12.98 -17.89
CA ILE A 150 17.71 -13.85 -17.08
C ILE A 150 18.36 -15.17 -16.58
N PRO A 151 19.33 -15.81 -17.27
CA PRO A 151 20.00 -17.00 -16.79
C PRO A 151 21.46 -16.74 -16.40
N ALA A 152 21.69 -16.29 -15.16
CA ALA A 152 22.87 -16.65 -14.33
C ALA A 152 22.91 -15.90 -12.99
N GLY A 153 21.77 -15.50 -12.39
CA GLY A 153 21.76 -14.95 -11.03
C GLY A 153 22.60 -13.68 -10.83
N ARG A 154 22.94 -12.94 -11.91
CA ARG A 154 23.52 -11.61 -11.77
C ARG A 154 22.44 -10.68 -11.20
N PRO A 155 22.68 -10.05 -10.04
CA PRO A 155 21.73 -9.11 -9.48
C PRO A 155 21.66 -7.90 -10.41
N PHE A 156 20.45 -7.65 -10.91
CA PHE A 156 20.14 -6.42 -11.61
C PHE A 156 20.27 -5.24 -10.64
N LEU A 157 21.04 -4.19 -10.96
CA LEU A 157 21.35 -3.12 -10.00
C LEU A 157 20.45 -1.89 -10.24
N LEU A 158 19.71 -1.50 -9.21
CA LEU A 158 18.92 -0.27 -9.13
C LEU A 158 19.46 0.64 -8.01
N PRO A 159 20.65 1.25 -8.21
CA PRO A 159 21.34 1.96 -7.15
C PRO A 159 20.59 3.20 -6.64
N ARG A 160 19.61 3.71 -7.38
CA ARG A 160 18.81 4.88 -7.01
C ARG A 160 17.40 4.57 -6.54
N LEU A 161 16.96 3.32 -6.61
CA LEU A 161 15.60 2.98 -6.20
C LEU A 161 15.51 3.03 -4.66
N THR A 162 14.72 3.97 -4.16
CA THR A 162 14.52 4.20 -2.72
C THR A 162 13.17 3.69 -2.24
N THR A 163 12.20 3.54 -3.16
CA THR A 163 10.84 3.10 -2.82
C THR A 163 10.40 1.95 -3.72
N LEU A 164 10.04 0.83 -3.09
CA LEU A 164 9.51 -0.35 -3.74
C LEU A 164 8.14 -0.68 -3.15
N ARG A 165 7.09 -0.61 -3.97
CA ARG A 165 5.74 -1.06 -3.60
C ARG A 165 5.32 -2.23 -4.47
N LEU A 166 5.04 -3.37 -3.84
CA LEU A 166 4.65 -4.62 -4.48
C LEU A 166 3.34 -5.10 -3.87
N ARG A 167 2.23 -4.70 -4.50
CA ARG A 167 0.86 -5.09 -4.10
C ARG A 167 0.30 -6.07 -5.11
N LEU A 168 0.98 -7.21 -5.21
CA LEU A 168 0.70 -8.25 -6.19
C LEU A 168 -0.37 -9.19 -5.63
N MET A 169 -1.47 -9.40 -6.37
CA MET A 169 -2.56 -10.29 -5.94
C MET A 169 -2.20 -11.77 -6.12
N GLU A 170 -1.39 -12.06 -7.13
CA GLU A 170 -0.99 -13.41 -7.49
C GLU A 170 0.41 -13.35 -8.06
N VAL A 171 1.37 -13.94 -7.36
CA VAL A 171 2.67 -14.24 -7.93
C VAL A 171 2.59 -15.67 -8.43
N SER A 172 2.99 -15.87 -9.69
CA SER A 172 3.29 -17.18 -10.22
C SER A 172 4.32 -17.88 -9.32
N THR A 173 4.60 -19.15 -9.54
CA THR A 173 5.50 -19.99 -8.72
C THR A 173 6.96 -19.48 -8.59
N GLN A 174 7.28 -18.31 -9.15
CA GLN A 174 8.61 -17.76 -9.31
C GLN A 174 8.90 -16.60 -8.34
N HIS A 175 9.01 -16.90 -7.05
CA HIS A 175 9.39 -15.93 -6.00
C HIS A 175 10.81 -15.36 -6.19
N HIS A 176 11.67 -16.08 -6.92
CA HIS A 176 13.07 -15.72 -7.14
C HIS A 176 13.27 -14.35 -7.80
N LEU A 177 12.33 -13.89 -8.63
CA LEU A 177 12.42 -12.56 -9.25
C LEU A 177 12.40 -11.45 -8.20
N ILE A 178 11.50 -11.54 -7.22
CA ILE A 178 11.37 -10.54 -6.17
C ILE A 178 12.63 -10.52 -5.30
N TYR A 179 13.18 -11.70 -5.00
CA TYR A 179 14.45 -11.80 -4.28
C TYR A 179 15.61 -11.18 -5.06
N ASN A 180 15.69 -11.43 -6.37
CA ASN A 180 16.71 -10.84 -7.22
C ASN A 180 16.55 -9.33 -7.34
N LEU A 181 15.31 -8.83 -7.44
CA LEU A 181 15.02 -7.40 -7.43
C LEU A 181 15.50 -6.77 -6.14
N VAL A 182 15.17 -7.33 -4.98
CA VAL A 182 15.61 -6.82 -3.66
C VAL A 182 17.13 -6.82 -3.53
N ARG A 183 17.81 -7.89 -3.94
CA ARG A 183 19.29 -7.96 -3.97
C ARG A 183 19.91 -6.85 -4.82
N GLY A 184 19.16 -6.39 -5.80
CA GLY A 184 19.50 -5.32 -6.72
C GLY A 184 19.35 -3.90 -6.21
N ILE A 185 18.70 -3.69 -5.06
CA ILE A 185 18.32 -2.35 -4.59
C ILE A 185 19.02 -2.02 -3.27
N PRO A 186 20.31 -1.67 -3.28
CA PRO A 186 21.05 -1.39 -2.04
C PRO A 186 20.60 -0.10 -1.33
N SER A 187 19.99 0.82 -2.08
CA SER A 187 19.53 2.12 -1.58
C SER A 187 18.06 2.13 -1.13
N LEU A 188 17.44 0.96 -0.97
CA LEU A 188 16.03 0.87 -0.59
C LEU A 188 15.81 1.48 0.80
N GLU A 189 14.89 2.44 0.88
CA GLU A 189 14.51 3.12 2.13
C GLU A 189 13.09 2.74 2.55
N THR A 190 12.19 2.55 1.58
CA THR A 190 10.78 2.22 1.79
C THR A 190 10.38 0.97 1.03
N ILE A 191 9.76 0.04 1.75
CA ILE A 191 9.10 -1.13 1.17
C ILE A 191 7.64 -1.19 1.57
N GLU A 192 6.78 -1.44 0.58
CA GLU A 192 5.37 -1.76 0.79
C GLU A 192 5.08 -3.09 0.09
N ILE A 193 4.63 -4.08 0.84
CA ILE A 193 4.41 -5.43 0.33
C ILE A 193 3.06 -5.93 0.78
N HIS A 194 2.30 -6.51 -0.16
CA HIS A 194 1.18 -7.37 0.18
C HIS A 194 1.66 -8.82 0.06
N PRO A 195 1.98 -9.49 1.17
CA PRO A 195 2.46 -10.85 1.11
C PRO A 195 1.36 -11.74 0.55
N THR A 196 1.72 -12.57 -0.42
CA THR A 196 0.86 -13.65 -0.88
C THR A 196 1.18 -14.90 -0.06
N PRO A 197 0.23 -15.84 0.14
CA PRO A 197 0.46 -17.07 0.91
C PRO A 197 1.67 -17.90 0.45
N LYS A 198 2.14 -17.67 -0.79
CA LYS A 198 3.27 -18.38 -1.39
C LYS A 198 4.63 -17.74 -1.08
N TRP A 199 4.67 -16.52 -0.54
CA TRP A 199 5.95 -15.86 -0.22
C TRP A 199 6.50 -16.42 1.09
N THR A 200 7.68 -17.04 1.03
CA THR A 200 8.47 -17.35 2.22
C THR A 200 9.00 -16.02 2.77
N SER A 201 8.23 -15.38 3.65
CA SER A 201 8.61 -14.07 4.22
C SER A 201 10.03 -14.09 4.79
N MET A 202 10.48 -15.23 5.32
CA MET A 202 11.83 -15.42 5.85
C MET A 202 12.94 -15.21 4.81
N GLU A 203 12.80 -15.72 3.59
CA GLU A 203 13.83 -15.51 2.56
C GLU A 203 13.85 -14.06 2.09
N LEU A 204 12.66 -13.44 1.98
CA LEU A 204 12.53 -12.04 1.60
C LEU A 204 13.16 -11.12 2.65
N THR A 205 12.84 -11.34 3.93
CA THR A 205 13.34 -10.53 5.04
C THR A 205 14.84 -10.72 5.21
N LEU A 206 15.37 -11.94 5.02
CA LEU A 206 16.81 -12.17 4.98
C LEU A 206 17.47 -11.40 3.83
N ALA A 207 16.91 -11.44 2.62
CA ALA A 207 17.46 -10.69 1.48
C ALA A 207 17.43 -9.17 1.72
N LEU A 208 16.31 -8.64 2.22
CA LEU A 208 16.18 -7.23 2.56
C LEU A 208 17.19 -6.81 3.65
N ARG A 209 17.35 -7.60 4.71
CA ARG A 209 18.33 -7.31 5.77
C ARG A 209 19.77 -7.31 5.26
N GLN A 210 20.10 -8.25 4.35
CA GLN A 210 21.45 -8.38 3.81
C GLN A 210 21.80 -7.30 2.79
N HIS A 211 20.84 -6.89 1.96
CA HIS A 211 21.13 -6.02 0.82
C HIS A 211 20.63 -4.59 0.98
N CYS A 212 19.60 -4.33 1.80
CA CYS A 212 18.93 -3.03 1.92
C CYS A 212 19.22 -2.36 3.28
N SER A 213 20.49 -2.06 3.55
CA SER A 213 20.92 -1.47 4.83
C SER A 213 20.28 -0.12 5.19
N ARG A 214 19.71 0.60 4.22
CA ARG A 214 19.03 1.89 4.40
C ARG A 214 17.54 1.77 4.70
N LEU A 215 16.99 0.57 4.68
CA LEU A 215 15.56 0.33 4.84
C LEU A 215 15.08 0.81 6.20
N ASN A 216 14.16 1.77 6.19
CA ASN A 216 13.65 2.46 7.37
C ASN A 216 12.12 2.58 7.39
N SER A 217 11.44 2.23 6.29
CA SER A 217 9.99 2.25 6.19
C SER A 217 9.48 0.92 5.70
N VAL A 218 8.62 0.27 6.49
CA VAL A 218 7.99 -1.00 6.17
C VAL A 218 6.47 -0.85 6.22
N GLN A 219 5.81 -1.26 5.14
CA GLN A 219 4.37 -1.20 5.02
C GLN A 219 3.82 -2.57 4.58
N ASN A 220 2.92 -3.14 5.37
CA ASN A 220 2.13 -4.33 5.04
C ASN A 220 0.65 -4.05 5.35
N PRO A 221 -0.07 -3.33 4.48
CA PRO A 221 -1.47 -2.98 4.73
C PRO A 221 -2.46 -4.11 4.37
N CYS A 222 -1.99 -5.30 3.97
CA CYS A 222 -2.87 -6.37 3.55
C CYS A 222 -3.39 -7.16 4.77
N PRO A 223 -4.72 -7.26 4.98
CA PRO A 223 -5.27 -7.97 6.11
C PRO A 223 -5.35 -9.47 5.83
N ASN A 224 -4.36 -10.13 5.23
CA ASN A 224 -4.50 -11.57 4.97
C ASN A 224 -4.32 -12.35 6.29
N TRP A 225 -5.45 -12.54 6.99
CA TRP A 225 -5.68 -13.02 8.37
C TRP A 225 -4.87 -14.22 8.86
N ASN A 226 -4.28 -15.00 7.95
CA ASN A 226 -3.54 -16.21 8.30
C ASN A 226 -2.03 -15.97 8.38
N GLU A 227 -1.58 -14.72 8.39
CA GLU A 227 -0.17 -14.42 8.65
C GLU A 227 0.22 -14.90 10.04
N ARG A 228 1.21 -15.80 10.09
CA ARG A 228 1.78 -16.30 11.34
C ARG A 228 2.52 -15.17 12.03
N LEU A 229 2.45 -15.12 13.36
CA LEU A 229 3.21 -14.18 14.22
C LEU A 229 4.69 -14.03 13.81
N GLU A 230 5.33 -15.13 13.44
CA GLU A 230 6.73 -15.16 12.99
C GLU A 230 6.98 -14.24 11.78
N LEU A 231 6.01 -14.11 10.87
CA LEU A 231 6.13 -13.24 9.69
C LEU A 231 6.14 -11.77 10.12
N THR A 232 5.29 -11.39 11.07
CA THR A 232 5.16 -10.04 11.61
C THR A 232 6.46 -9.54 12.24
N VAL A 233 7.07 -10.38 13.09
CA VAL A 233 8.35 -10.05 13.74
C VAL A 233 9.47 -9.95 12.70
N ASN A 234 9.52 -10.88 11.73
CA ASN A 234 10.52 -10.84 10.66
C ASN A 234 10.45 -9.56 9.82
N TRP A 235 9.25 -9.00 9.61
CA TRP A 235 9.07 -7.72 8.91
C TRP A 235 9.55 -6.52 9.72
N ILE A 236 9.43 -6.54 11.04
CA ILE A 236 9.96 -5.48 11.90
C ILE A 236 11.50 -5.56 11.92
N ASP A 237 12.02 -6.76 12.13
CA ASP A 237 13.46 -7.02 12.22
C ASP A 237 14.18 -6.95 10.85
N VAL A 238 13.46 -6.66 9.76
CA VAL A 238 14.09 -6.44 8.46
C VAL A 238 14.98 -5.20 8.48
N CYS A 239 14.57 -4.19 9.26
CA CYS A 239 15.34 -2.99 9.50
C CYS A 239 16.44 -3.28 10.52
N ALA A 240 17.62 -2.70 10.31
CA ALA A 240 18.65 -2.70 11.34
C ALA A 240 18.09 -2.09 12.65
N PRO A 241 18.54 -2.54 13.85
CA PRO A 241 18.10 -1.98 15.12
C PRO A 241 18.20 -0.45 15.11
N ARG A 242 17.17 0.23 15.62
CA ARG A 242 17.05 1.70 15.59
C ARG A 242 17.07 2.31 14.18
N ASN A 243 16.74 1.57 13.12
CA ASN A 243 16.62 2.15 11.77
C ASN A 243 15.17 2.28 11.28
N LEU A 244 14.23 1.55 11.87
CA LEU A 244 12.80 1.66 11.52
C LEU A 244 12.23 3.01 11.98
N VAL A 245 11.80 3.81 11.01
CA VAL A 245 11.22 5.16 11.16
C VAL A 245 9.71 5.15 10.88
N HIS A 246 9.28 4.37 9.90
CA HIS A 246 7.87 4.27 9.53
C HIS A 246 7.42 2.82 9.49
N LEU A 247 6.36 2.50 10.22
CA LEU A 247 5.74 1.20 10.21
C LEU A 247 4.25 1.35 9.98
N ASN A 248 3.72 0.60 9.01
CA ASN A 248 2.29 0.43 8.84
C ASN A 248 1.99 -1.05 8.61
N MET A 249 1.21 -1.69 9.47
CA MET A 249 1.01 -3.12 9.37
C MET A 249 -0.35 -3.58 9.89
N VAL A 250 -0.85 -4.66 9.30
CA VAL A 250 -1.95 -5.44 9.87
C VAL A 250 -1.39 -6.55 10.75
N ILE A 251 -1.95 -6.73 11.95
CA ILE A 251 -1.52 -7.70 12.94
C ILE A 251 -2.76 -8.42 13.48
N SER A 252 -2.69 -9.75 13.59
CA SER A 252 -3.73 -10.52 14.26
C SER A 252 -3.81 -10.14 15.74
N GLU A 253 -2.71 -10.33 16.47
CA GLU A 253 -2.57 -10.11 17.91
C GLU A 253 -1.26 -9.36 18.21
N PHE A 254 -1.29 -8.37 19.09
CA PHE A 254 -0.09 -7.59 19.45
C PHE A 254 0.65 -8.24 20.61
N GLU A 255 1.44 -9.27 20.29
CA GLU A 255 2.12 -10.10 21.29
C GLU A 255 3.42 -9.50 21.86
N VAL A 256 3.96 -10.16 22.89
CA VAL A 256 5.22 -9.77 23.55
C VAL A 256 6.44 -9.81 22.62
N THR A 257 6.44 -10.68 21.61
CA THR A 257 7.51 -10.80 20.62
C THR A 257 7.54 -9.59 19.70
N ILE A 258 6.38 -9.15 19.20
CA ILE A 258 6.21 -7.90 18.43
C ILE A 258 6.63 -6.70 19.27
N THR A 259 6.20 -6.67 20.53
CA THR A 259 6.58 -5.63 21.49
C THR A 259 8.10 -5.52 21.62
N THR A 260 8.76 -6.65 21.84
CA THR A 260 10.22 -6.72 21.99
C THR A 260 10.94 -6.23 20.73
N ALA A 261 10.46 -6.64 19.55
CA ALA A 261 11.01 -6.19 18.28
C ALA A 261 10.86 -4.66 18.12
N LEU A 262 9.68 -4.10 18.38
CA LEU A 262 9.42 -2.66 18.25
C LEU A 262 10.18 -1.81 19.27
N LEU A 263 10.38 -2.32 20.49
CA LEU A 263 11.20 -1.65 21.51
C LEU A 263 12.64 -1.39 21.06
N ASN A 264 13.17 -2.14 20.06
CA ASN A 264 14.47 -1.85 19.46
C ASN A 264 14.48 -0.61 18.54
N HIS A 265 13.30 -0.06 18.23
CA HIS A 265 13.13 1.02 17.25
C HIS A 265 12.42 2.28 17.80
N VAL A 266 11.86 2.23 19.01
CA VAL A 266 11.05 3.33 19.60
C VAL A 266 11.73 4.71 19.60
N ASP A 267 13.06 4.76 19.68
CA ASP A 267 13.82 6.01 19.68
C ASP A 267 13.83 6.73 18.32
N GLN A 268 13.59 6.02 17.21
CA GLN A 268 13.56 6.59 15.85
C GLN A 268 12.18 6.62 15.21
N LEU A 269 11.21 5.89 15.77
CA LEU A 269 9.89 5.74 15.16
C LEU A 269 9.16 7.09 15.06
N GLU A 270 8.83 7.49 13.84
CA GLU A 270 8.10 8.71 13.53
C GLU A 270 6.66 8.45 13.08
N SER A 271 6.39 7.28 12.49
CA SER A 271 5.03 6.87 12.12
C SER A 271 4.78 5.42 12.52
N LEU A 272 3.67 5.19 13.21
CA LEU A 272 3.20 3.86 13.59
C LEU A 272 1.72 3.72 13.23
N GLY A 273 1.43 2.91 12.21
CA GLY A 273 0.10 2.51 11.81
C GLY A 273 -0.12 1.03 12.11
N LEU A 274 -1.14 0.73 12.92
CA LEU A 274 -1.49 -0.62 13.31
C LEU A 274 -2.96 -0.86 12.99
N THR A 275 -3.22 -1.89 12.20
CA THR A 275 -4.55 -2.48 12.09
C THR A 275 -4.54 -3.79 12.86
N VAL A 276 -5.27 -3.87 13.96
CA VAL A 276 -5.21 -4.99 14.88
C VAL A 276 -6.54 -5.71 14.93
N CYS A 277 -6.49 -7.03 14.85
CA CYS A 277 -7.67 -7.89 14.76
C CYS A 277 -8.08 -8.51 16.10
N SER A 278 -7.45 -8.09 17.19
CA SER A 278 -7.59 -8.62 18.54
C SER A 278 -7.95 -7.52 19.52
N ASP A 279 -8.87 -7.81 20.43
CA ASP A 279 -9.34 -6.96 21.52
C ASP A 279 -8.86 -7.44 22.89
N LEU A 280 -7.92 -8.39 22.92
CA LEU A 280 -7.36 -8.94 24.15
C LEU A 280 -6.67 -7.84 24.98
N PRO A 281 -6.84 -7.82 26.32
CA PRO A 281 -6.16 -6.85 27.18
C PRO A 281 -4.64 -6.80 26.99
N GLU A 282 -4.01 -7.96 26.80
CA GLU A 282 -2.57 -8.10 26.60
C GLU A 282 -2.06 -7.36 25.35
N THR A 283 -2.88 -7.31 24.28
CA THR A 283 -2.59 -6.53 23.06
C THR A 283 -2.40 -5.06 23.40
N PHE A 284 -3.28 -4.50 24.23
CA PHE A 284 -3.24 -3.10 24.64
C PHE A 284 -2.08 -2.83 25.61
N GLU A 285 -1.89 -3.68 26.61
CA GLU A 285 -0.77 -3.54 27.56
C GLU A 285 0.59 -3.52 26.85
N ASN A 286 0.75 -4.40 25.86
CA ASN A 286 1.94 -4.49 25.03
C ASN A 286 2.14 -3.26 24.15
N LEU A 287 1.07 -2.78 23.50
CA LEU A 287 1.09 -1.54 22.73
C LEU A 287 1.48 -0.34 23.61
N PHE A 288 0.90 -0.22 24.81
CA PHE A 288 1.18 0.89 25.74
C PHE A 288 2.66 0.97 26.10
N LYS A 289 3.32 -0.18 26.31
CA LYS A 289 4.78 -0.25 26.53
C LYS A 289 5.56 0.35 25.36
N VAL A 290 5.18 0.02 24.12
CA VAL A 290 5.83 0.58 22.91
C VAL A 290 5.59 2.08 22.82
N LEU A 291 4.33 2.54 22.95
CA LEU A 291 3.96 3.94 22.83
C LEU A 291 4.64 4.83 23.89
N ALA A 292 4.75 4.35 25.12
CA ALA A 292 5.43 5.07 26.20
C ALA A 292 6.93 5.30 25.90
N GLY A 293 7.56 4.39 25.14
CA GLY A 293 8.94 4.51 24.70
C GLY A 293 9.15 5.45 23.50
N CYS A 294 8.11 5.70 22.72
CA CYS A 294 8.19 6.52 21.51
C CYS A 294 8.28 8.02 21.84
N LYS A 295 9.44 8.64 21.61
CA LYS A 295 9.66 10.08 21.84
C LYS A 295 9.53 10.95 20.59
N ARG A 296 9.61 10.33 19.41
CA ARG A 296 9.64 11.01 18.10
C ARG A 296 8.40 10.76 17.25
N LEU A 297 7.40 10.06 17.79
CA LEU A 297 6.22 9.67 17.05
C LEU A 297 5.40 10.90 16.63
N LYS A 298 5.35 11.15 15.32
CA LYS A 298 4.60 12.25 14.70
C LYS A 298 3.22 11.78 14.25
N GLN A 299 3.10 10.51 13.87
CA GLN A 299 1.85 9.95 13.35
C GLN A 299 1.57 8.62 14.04
N PHE A 300 0.39 8.50 14.65
CA PHE A 300 -0.10 7.25 15.20
C PHE A 300 -1.48 6.93 14.62
N THR A 301 -1.64 5.71 14.11
CA THR A 301 -2.91 5.18 13.62
C THR A 301 -3.17 3.85 14.28
N TRP A 302 -4.32 3.73 14.96
CA TRP A 302 -4.89 2.49 15.44
C TRP A 302 -6.17 2.19 14.66
N ASN A 303 -6.33 0.95 14.23
CA ASN A 303 -7.53 0.47 13.57
C ASN A 303 -7.90 -0.93 14.08
N GLY A 304 -8.88 -1.00 14.98
CA GLY A 304 -9.48 -2.27 15.40
C GLY A 304 -10.30 -2.88 14.26
N TYR A 305 -9.80 -3.94 13.63
CA TYR A 305 -10.47 -4.56 12.49
C TYR A 305 -11.55 -5.54 12.96
N ASN A 306 -12.80 -5.34 12.55
CA ASN A 306 -13.99 -6.17 12.83
C ASN A 306 -14.33 -6.42 14.32
N GLN A 307 -13.48 -6.01 15.24
CA GLN A 307 -13.65 -6.13 16.68
C GLN A 307 -13.81 -4.74 17.29
N ARG A 308 -14.78 -4.62 18.20
CA ARG A 308 -15.01 -3.39 18.94
C ARG A 308 -14.02 -3.37 20.10
N CYS A 309 -12.98 -2.56 19.99
CA CYS A 309 -12.09 -2.30 21.10
C CYS A 309 -12.87 -1.60 22.21
N ASP A 310 -12.62 -1.99 23.46
CA ASP A 310 -13.20 -1.30 24.61
C ASP A 310 -12.71 0.15 24.67
N VAL A 311 -13.64 1.08 24.85
CA VAL A 311 -13.37 2.51 25.00
C VAL A 311 -12.52 2.80 26.25
N GLU A 312 -12.56 1.92 27.25
CA GLU A 312 -11.74 2.04 28.47
C GLU A 312 -10.23 1.99 28.19
N TYR A 313 -9.81 1.39 27.07
CA TYR A 313 -8.39 1.38 26.69
C TYR A 313 -7.90 2.71 26.11
N ALA A 314 -8.81 3.56 25.61
CA ALA A 314 -8.42 4.81 24.97
C ALA A 314 -7.74 5.80 25.91
N PRO A 315 -8.22 6.06 27.16
CA PRO A 315 -7.49 6.86 28.14
C PRO A 315 -6.04 6.39 28.35
N ALA A 316 -5.84 5.08 28.56
CA ALA A 316 -4.53 4.51 28.79
C ALA A 316 -3.61 4.62 27.56
N MET A 317 -4.19 4.48 26.36
CA MET A 317 -3.48 4.71 25.09
C MET A 317 -3.01 6.15 24.95
N LEU A 318 -3.91 7.12 25.20
CA LEU A 318 -3.60 8.55 25.14
C LEU A 318 -2.56 8.96 26.20
N GLN A 319 -2.64 8.38 27.40
CA GLN A 319 -1.64 8.58 28.44
C GLN A 319 -0.27 8.06 28.00
N SER A 320 -0.21 6.89 27.36
CA SER A 320 1.03 6.29 26.85
C SER A 320 1.66 7.12 25.73
N LEU A 321 0.85 7.81 24.91
CA LEU A 321 1.30 8.80 23.92
C LEU A 321 1.79 10.12 24.54
N GLY A 322 1.73 10.26 25.87
CA GLY A 322 2.20 11.45 26.60
C GLY A 322 3.66 11.80 26.27
N SER A 323 4.51 10.79 26.08
CA SER A 323 5.94 10.94 25.75
C SER A 323 6.20 11.65 24.41
N CYS A 324 5.35 11.45 23.40
CA CYS A 324 5.47 12.08 22.08
C CYS A 324 4.55 13.30 21.90
N SER A 325 3.89 13.74 22.96
CA SER A 325 2.79 14.70 22.83
C SER A 325 3.18 16.10 22.33
N GLN A 326 4.46 16.46 22.38
CA GLN A 326 5.02 17.72 21.84
C GLN A 326 5.41 17.65 20.36
N VAL A 327 5.39 16.46 19.77
CA VAL A 327 5.80 16.20 18.38
C VAL A 327 4.72 15.48 17.56
N LEU A 328 3.69 14.93 18.22
CA LEU A 328 2.58 14.27 17.56
C LEU A 328 1.78 15.27 16.71
N GLU A 329 1.70 14.98 15.41
CA GLU A 329 1.00 15.81 14.42
C GLU A 329 -0.32 15.17 13.97
N ARG A 330 -0.39 13.83 13.95
CA ARG A 330 -1.54 13.06 13.51
C ARG A 330 -1.86 11.92 14.48
N LEU A 331 -3.12 11.85 14.88
CA LEU A 331 -3.68 10.74 15.64
C LEU A 331 -4.93 10.24 14.92
N SER A 332 -4.96 8.95 14.62
CA SER A 332 -6.12 8.26 14.07
C SER A 332 -6.49 7.08 14.98
N LEU A 333 -7.68 7.11 15.57
CA LEU A 333 -8.19 6.00 16.38
C LEU A 333 -9.48 5.49 15.72
N ARG A 334 -9.47 4.22 15.29
CA ARG A 334 -10.61 3.54 14.68
C ARG A 334 -10.89 2.20 15.35
N GLY A 335 -12.14 1.75 15.30
CA GLY A 335 -12.56 0.44 15.81
C GLY A 335 -12.89 0.38 17.31
N PHE A 336 -12.99 1.53 18.00
CA PHE A 336 -13.51 1.56 19.37
C PHE A 336 -15.05 1.55 19.36
N GLY A 337 -15.65 0.65 20.13
CA GLY A 337 -17.11 0.52 20.21
C GLY A 337 -17.62 0.56 21.65
N SER A 338 -18.86 1.02 21.84
CA SER A 338 -19.54 0.92 23.13
C SER A 338 -19.82 -0.55 23.45
N MET A 339 -19.34 -1.06 24.58
CA MET A 339 -20.02 -2.17 25.26
C MET A 339 -21.41 -1.63 25.63
N GLY A 340 -22.44 -2.08 24.95
CA GLY A 340 -23.80 -1.85 25.44
C GLY A 340 -23.92 -2.65 26.73
N GLU A 341 -24.00 -1.97 27.87
CA GLU A 341 -24.59 -2.58 29.06
C GLU A 341 -26.04 -2.91 28.67
N ASP A 342 -26.29 -4.21 28.53
CA ASP A 342 -27.57 -4.83 28.16
C ASP A 342 -28.08 -4.59 26.74
N GLY A 343 -28.33 -5.70 26.04
CA GLY A 343 -28.94 -5.76 24.72
C GLY A 343 -30.42 -5.35 24.72
N VAL A 344 -30.73 -4.12 25.11
CA VAL A 344 -32.03 -3.52 24.92
C VAL A 344 -31.96 -2.58 23.72
N VAL A 345 -32.47 -3.07 22.59
CA VAL A 345 -32.77 -2.25 21.41
C VAL A 345 -33.88 -1.29 21.81
N VAL A 346 -33.51 -0.07 22.20
CA VAL A 346 -34.49 1.02 22.35
C VAL A 346 -34.70 1.60 20.96
N GLN A 347 -35.83 1.23 20.35
CA GLN A 347 -36.42 2.04 19.28
C GLN A 347 -37.00 3.29 19.94
N GLU A 348 -36.61 4.49 19.51
CA GLU A 348 -37.57 5.58 19.26
C GLU A 348 -36.98 6.87 18.66
N GLU A 349 -37.79 7.39 17.72
CA GLU A 349 -38.15 8.78 17.37
C GLU A 349 -37.10 9.89 17.21
N GLU A 350 -37.03 10.38 15.96
CA GLU A 350 -36.38 11.60 15.52
C GLU A 350 -36.98 12.85 16.18
N ARG A 351 -36.13 13.65 16.82
CA ARG A 351 -36.33 15.09 16.99
C ARG A 351 -35.13 15.83 16.44
N THR A 352 -35.37 16.64 15.41
CA THR A 352 -34.43 17.62 14.87
C THR A 352 -34.69 18.97 15.53
N ASP A 353 -33.65 19.60 16.06
CA ASP A 353 -33.65 21.04 16.30
C ASP A 353 -32.26 21.62 15.97
N ASN A 354 -32.31 22.68 15.17
CA ASN A 354 -31.21 23.48 14.66
C ASN A 354 -30.65 24.42 15.76
N ASN A 355 -29.33 24.63 15.81
CA ASN A 355 -28.76 25.98 15.95
C ASN A 355 -27.23 26.07 15.74
N ASN A 356 -26.82 27.23 15.25
CA ASN A 356 -25.52 27.64 14.72
C ASN A 356 -24.47 28.08 15.77
N ASP A 357 -23.23 28.15 15.27
CA ASP A 357 -22.08 29.01 15.60
C ASP A 357 -21.15 28.68 16.78
N VAL A 358 -19.89 28.29 16.46
CA VAL A 358 -18.63 29.01 16.78
C VAL A 358 -17.53 28.54 15.80
N VAL A 359 -16.82 29.47 15.14
CA VAL A 359 -15.63 29.17 14.33
C VAL A 359 -14.39 29.06 15.24
N VAL A 360 -13.90 27.83 15.41
CA VAL A 360 -12.59 27.46 16.00
C VAL A 360 -11.81 26.73 14.90
N PRO A 361 -10.47 26.83 14.79
CA PRO A 361 -9.69 26.17 13.73
C PRO A 361 -10.08 24.69 13.58
N LEU A 362 -10.63 24.36 12.41
CA LEU A 362 -11.26 23.08 12.07
C LEU A 362 -10.27 21.90 12.17
N CYS A 363 -10.32 21.17 13.28
CA CYS A 363 -10.05 19.73 13.28
C CYS A 363 -11.25 19.04 12.64
N TRP A 364 -11.07 18.45 11.46
CA TRP A 364 -12.12 17.65 10.81
C TRP A 364 -12.33 16.35 11.59
N VAL A 365 -13.33 16.33 12.46
CA VAL A 365 -13.92 15.09 12.98
C VAL A 365 -15.02 14.70 12.00
N HIS A 366 -14.75 13.79 11.07
CA HIS A 366 -15.81 13.18 10.27
C HIS A 366 -16.60 12.23 11.17
N LEU A 367 -17.84 12.61 11.47
CA LEU A 367 -18.88 11.75 12.03
C LEU A 367 -19.94 11.61 10.93
N ASP A 368 -19.71 10.71 9.97
CA ASP A 368 -20.72 10.32 9.00
C ASP A 368 -21.31 8.98 9.46
N ILE A 369 -22.65 8.84 9.39
CA ILE A 369 -23.53 7.65 9.61
C ILE A 369 -24.49 7.79 10.84
N PRO A 370 -25.76 7.35 10.75
CA PRO A 370 -26.74 7.43 11.84
C PRO A 370 -26.36 6.43 12.95
N MET A 371 -26.25 6.88 14.20
CA MET A 371 -25.77 6.05 15.31
C MET A 371 -26.89 5.68 16.30
N HIS A 372 -26.81 4.47 16.85
CA HIS A 372 -27.59 4.00 18.00
C HIS A 372 -27.24 4.81 19.29
N PRO A 373 -28.18 5.12 20.21
CA PRO A 373 -27.94 5.98 21.37
C PRO A 373 -26.76 5.57 22.28
N CYS A 374 -26.55 4.27 22.50
CA CYS A 374 -25.40 3.78 23.27
C CYS A 374 -24.05 4.05 22.58
N ALA A 375 -24.01 4.01 21.25
CA ALA A 375 -22.82 4.39 20.48
C ALA A 375 -22.54 5.90 20.62
N ILE A 376 -23.59 6.74 20.66
CA ILE A 376 -23.46 8.20 20.85
C ILE A 376 -22.74 8.54 22.17
N LEU A 377 -23.07 7.86 23.28
CA LEU A 377 -22.46 8.13 24.59
C LEU A 377 -20.97 7.77 24.63
N SER A 378 -20.58 6.61 24.12
CA SER A 378 -19.18 6.21 24.00
C SER A 378 -18.40 7.10 23.04
N CYS A 379 -19.03 7.49 21.93
CA CYS A 379 -18.44 8.42 20.98
C CYS A 379 -18.18 9.78 21.60
N ARG A 380 -19.15 10.26 22.39
CA ARG A 380 -19.03 11.50 23.15
C ARG A 380 -17.93 11.41 24.19
N ARG A 381 -17.84 10.32 24.97
CA ARG A 381 -16.80 10.12 25.97
C ARG A 381 -15.41 10.05 25.35
N LEU A 382 -15.21 9.29 24.27
CA LEU A 382 -13.91 9.22 23.57
C LEU A 382 -13.53 10.59 23.00
N LYS A 383 -14.49 11.29 22.40
CA LYS A 383 -14.30 12.64 21.87
C LYS A 383 -13.92 13.62 22.99
N GLU A 384 -14.63 13.62 24.11
CA GLU A 384 -14.35 14.48 25.27
C GLU A 384 -12.96 14.22 25.85
N LEU A 385 -12.62 12.94 26.07
CA LEU A 385 -11.28 12.53 26.54
C LEU A 385 -10.18 12.99 25.59
N THR A 386 -10.39 12.80 24.29
CA THR A 386 -9.38 13.18 23.29
C THR A 386 -9.26 14.70 23.17
N LEU A 387 -10.39 15.43 23.20
CA LEU A 387 -10.37 16.89 23.20
C LEU A 387 -9.68 17.45 24.43
N GLN A 388 -9.96 16.90 25.62
CA GLN A 388 -9.28 17.27 26.85
C GLN A 388 -7.76 17.01 26.74
N TRP A 389 -7.36 15.86 26.19
CA TRP A 389 -5.95 15.55 25.97
C TRP A 389 -5.27 16.53 25.00
N ILE A 390 -6.00 17.04 24.00
CA ILE A 390 -5.50 17.96 22.96
C ILE A 390 -5.37 19.40 23.44
N GLN A 391 -6.22 19.85 24.38
CA GLN A 391 -6.20 21.23 24.87
C GLN A 391 -4.80 21.67 25.36
N ASP A 392 -3.97 20.71 25.78
CA ASP A 392 -2.60 20.94 26.24
C ASP A 392 -1.52 20.72 25.16
N LYS A 393 -1.87 20.50 23.88
CA LYS A 393 -0.95 20.05 22.81
C LYS A 393 -0.83 21.06 21.65
N PRO A 394 0.20 21.93 21.65
CA PRO A 394 0.28 23.06 20.72
C PRO A 394 0.60 22.70 19.26
N LYS A 395 0.98 21.46 18.93
CA LYS A 395 1.44 21.06 17.59
C LYS A 395 0.54 20.09 16.83
N MET A 396 -0.60 19.72 17.40
CA MET A 396 -1.50 18.76 16.73
C MET A 396 -2.15 19.41 15.51
N LYS A 397 -1.92 18.84 14.32
CA LYS A 397 -2.43 19.38 13.05
C LYS A 397 -3.70 18.67 12.61
N TYR A 398 -3.76 17.36 12.83
CA TYR A 398 -4.87 16.53 12.41
C TYR A 398 -5.24 15.55 13.51
N LEU A 399 -6.53 15.54 13.85
CA LEU A 399 -7.14 14.52 14.66
C LEU A 399 -8.22 13.86 13.82
N LEU A 400 -8.10 12.56 13.61
CA LEU A 400 -9.15 11.74 13.03
C LEU A 400 -9.62 10.76 14.10
N ILE A 401 -10.84 10.93 14.57
CA ILE A 401 -11.51 9.90 15.37
C ILE A 401 -12.61 9.39 14.47
N ASP A 402 -12.42 8.18 13.98
CA ASP A 402 -13.38 7.56 13.08
C ASP A 402 -13.99 6.36 13.81
N MET A 403 -15.27 6.51 14.15
CA MET A 403 -16.03 5.47 14.85
C MET A 403 -17.05 4.92 13.87
N GLU A 404 -16.57 4.13 12.90
CA GLU A 404 -17.46 3.40 12.01
C GLU A 404 -18.24 2.35 12.81
N TYR A 405 -19.57 2.52 12.83
CA TYR A 405 -20.47 1.46 13.25
C TYR A 405 -20.61 0.46 12.10
N PHE A 406 -19.87 -0.65 12.17
CA PHE A 406 -20.13 -1.78 11.27
C PHE A 406 -21.43 -2.47 11.69
N GLU A 407 -22.52 -2.22 10.96
CA GLU A 407 -23.67 -3.14 10.92
C GLU A 407 -23.20 -4.44 10.26
N ARG A 408 -23.09 -5.51 11.06
CA ARG A 408 -22.62 -6.84 10.64
C ARG A 408 -23.45 -7.50 9.53
N ASP A 409 -24.62 -6.98 9.17
CA ASP A 409 -25.60 -7.69 8.33
C ASP A 409 -25.49 -7.43 6.82
N SER A 410 -24.55 -6.59 6.35
CA SER A 410 -24.45 -6.26 4.92
C SER A 410 -23.41 -7.05 4.12
N PHE A 411 -22.66 -7.98 4.73
CA PHE A 411 -21.67 -8.84 4.03
C PHE A 411 -22.12 -10.30 3.79
N CYS A 412 -23.41 -10.60 4.00
CA CYS A 412 -24.02 -11.86 3.55
C CYS A 412 -25.08 -11.59 2.46
N ARG A 413 -24.64 -11.25 1.24
CA ARG A 413 -25.36 -11.54 -0.01
C ARG A 413 -24.42 -11.79 -1.17
#